data_AF-A0A357D3F8-F1
#
_entry.id   AF-A0A357D3F8-F1
#
_cell.length_a   1.000
_cell.length_b   1.000
_cell.length_c   1.000
_cell.angle_alpha   90.00
_cell.angle_beta   90.00
_cell.angle_gamma   90.00
#
_symmetry.space_group_name_H-M   'P 1'
#
loop_
_entity.id
_entity.type
_entity.pdbx_description
1 polymer ?
#
loop_
_entity_poly.entity_id
_entity_poly.type
_entity_poly.pdbx_seq_one_letter_code
_entity_poly.pdbx_strand_id
1 'polypeptide(L)' 'GTDTGPIISQRAVTVERDDTVESLQNKVLNLEHRLLPEAVMLYCAGKLKIDGRKVWRIEDEKSVN' A
#
# COMPACT_ATOMS: atom_id res chain seq x y z
N GLY A 1 5.02 -17.17 -6.88
CA GLY A 1 5.95 -16.30 -7.64
C GLY A 1 6.41 -15.16 -6.75
N THR A 2 7.47 -14.47 -7.14
CA THR A 2 8.16 -13.48 -6.30
C THR A 2 7.30 -12.26 -5.93
N ASP A 3 6.29 -11.88 -6.73
CA ASP A 3 5.39 -10.75 -6.43
C ASP A 3 3.91 -11.15 -6.42
N THR A 4 3.61 -12.38 -5.98
CA THR A 4 2.24 -12.94 -6.04
C THR A 4 1.50 -12.94 -4.69
N GLY A 5 2.08 -12.28 -3.69
CA GLY A 5 1.50 -12.14 -2.35
C GLY A 5 0.16 -11.39 -2.33
N PRO A 6 -0.59 -11.47 -1.23
CA PRO A 6 -1.84 -10.73 -1.08
C PRO A 6 -1.56 -9.22 -0.94
N ILE A 7 -2.38 -8.39 -1.58
CA ILE A 7 -2.16 -6.93 -1.64
C ILE A 7 -2.51 -6.30 -0.29
N ILE A 8 -1.57 -5.57 0.32
CA ILE A 8 -1.79 -4.80 1.56
C ILE A 8 -2.33 -3.40 1.23
N SER A 9 -1.65 -2.68 0.33
CA SER A 9 -1.97 -1.31 -0.04
C SER A 9 -1.72 -1.09 -1.54
N GLN A 10 -2.53 -0.24 -2.16
CA GLN A 10 -2.38 0.18 -3.56
C GLN A 10 -2.80 1.65 -3.73
N ARG A 11 -2.16 2.33 -4.67
CA ARG A 11 -2.48 3.70 -5.09
C ARG A 11 -2.27 3.83 -6.60
N ALA A 12 -3.06 4.70 -7.23
CA ALA A 12 -2.90 5.05 -8.63
C ALA A 12 -2.22 6.42 -8.76
N VAL A 13 -1.49 6.63 -9.85
CA VAL A 13 -1.01 7.94 -10.30
C VAL A 13 -1.86 8.40 -11.48
N THR A 14 -2.12 9.70 -11.58
CA THR A 14 -2.71 10.28 -12.79
C THR A 14 -1.62 10.44 -13.86
N VAL A 15 -1.92 9.97 -15.06
CA VAL A 15 -1.08 10.20 -16.25
C VAL A 15 -1.63 11.40 -17.00
N GLU A 16 -0.80 12.44 -17.13
CA GLU A 16 -1.13 13.67 -17.85
C GLU A 16 -0.61 13.60 -19.29
N ARG A 17 -1.20 14.40 -20.19
CA ARG A 17 -0.83 14.42 -21.61
C ARG A 17 0.67 14.70 -21.84
N ASP A 18 1.25 15.54 -20.99
CA ASP A 18 2.64 16.00 -21.11
C ASP A 18 3.61 15.19 -20.23
N ASP A 19 3.15 14.09 -19.61
CA ASP A 19 4.05 13.23 -18.86
C ASP A 19 5.07 12.56 -19.79
N THR A 20 6.34 12.78 -19.48
CA THR A 20 7.44 11.96 -20.00
C THR A 20 7.59 10.69 -19.15
N VAL A 21 8.29 9.68 -19.69
CA VAL A 21 8.66 8.47 -18.94
C VAL A 21 9.32 8.81 -17.60
N GLU A 22 10.22 9.79 -17.59
CA GLU A 22 10.91 10.25 -16.39
C GLU A 22 9.95 10.89 -15.38
N SER A 23 9.05 11.77 -15.84
CA SER A 23 8.07 12.41 -14.95
C SER A 23 7.09 11.40 -14.35
N LEU A 24 6.65 10.42 -15.13
CA LEU A 24 5.77 9.35 -14.66
C LEU A 24 6.48 8.44 -13.66
N GLN A 25 7.74 8.07 -13.92
CA GLN A 25 8.57 7.32 -12.99
C GLN A 25 8.72 8.07 -11.66
N ASN A 26 8.96 9.38 -11.70
CA ASN A 26 9.03 10.21 -10.50
C ASN A 26 7.71 10.25 -9.72
N LYS A 27 6.54 10.28 -10.40
CA LYS A 27 5.24 10.19 -9.73
C LYS A 27 5.08 8.85 -9.00
N VAL A 28 5.42 7.75 -9.65
CA VAL A 28 5.36 6.40 -9.06
C VAL A 28 6.29 6.29 -7.86
N LEU A 29 7.56 6.67 -8.03
CA LEU A 29 8.58 6.60 -6.97
C LEU A 29 8.19 7.40 -5.73
N ASN A 30 7.62 8.60 -5.92
CA ASN A 30 7.13 9.42 -4.82
C ASN A 30 5.97 8.77 -4.05
N LEU A 31 5.09 8.03 -4.73
CA LEU A 31 4.05 7.25 -4.06
C LEU A 31 4.61 6.02 -3.36
N GLU A 32 5.55 5.31 -3.97
CA GLU A 32 6.21 4.14 -3.37
C GLU A 32 6.90 4.49 -2.05
N HIS A 33 7.63 5.60 -2.00
CA HIS A 33 8.28 6.11 -0.78
C HIS A 33 7.31 6.41 0.37
N ARG A 34 6.00 6.54 0.10
CA ARG A 34 4.97 6.73 1.13
C ARG A 34 4.23 5.42 1.42
N LEU A 35 3.82 4.71 0.37
CA LEU A 35 2.94 3.55 0.46
C LEU A 35 3.65 2.32 1.02
N LEU A 36 4.92 2.10 0.65
CA LEU A 36 5.68 0.95 1.14
C LEU A 36 5.94 1.04 2.65
N PRO A 37 6.44 2.17 3.21
CA PRO A 37 6.56 2.31 4.66
C PRO A 37 5.22 2.18 5.40
N GLU A 38 4.12 2.69 4.84
CA GLU A 38 2.78 2.54 5.44
C GLU A 38 2.37 1.07 5.53
N ALA A 39 2.55 0.30 4.44
CA ALA A 39 2.23 -1.12 4.42
C ALA A 39 3.08 -1.92 5.42
N VAL A 40 4.38 -1.62 5.50
CA VAL A 40 5.29 -2.23 6.47
C VAL A 40 4.90 -1.88 7.91
N MET A 41 4.54 -0.62 8.17
CA MET A 41 4.06 -0.19 9.48
C MET A 41 2.80 -0.94 9.90
N LEU A 42 1.81 -1.08 9.02
CA LEU A 42 0.58 -1.83 9.31
C LEU A 42 0.87 -3.30 9.63
N TYR A 43 1.81 -3.91 8.90
CA TYR A 43 2.25 -5.28 9.15
C TYR A 43 2.94 -5.42 10.50
N CYS A 44 3.95 -4.59 10.78
CA CYS A 44 4.71 -4.62 12.04
C CYS A 44 3.83 -4.29 13.26
N ALA A 45 2.81 -3.44 13.09
CA ALA A 45 1.86 -3.09 14.14
C ALA A 45 0.78 -4.19 14.38
N GLY A 46 0.81 -5.30 13.63
CA GLY A 46 -0.20 -6.34 13.75
C GLY A 46 -1.59 -5.92 13.27
N LYS A 47 -1.71 -4.87 12.47
CA LYS A 47 -2.98 -4.26 12.03
C LYS A 47 -3.56 -4.86 10.75
N LEU A 48 -3.11 -6.06 10.37
CA LEU A 48 -3.52 -6.75 9.16
C LEU A 48 -3.95 -8.18 9.49
N LYS A 49 -5.10 -8.59 8.96
CA LYS A 49 -5.55 -9.99 8.91
C LYS A 49 -5.49 -10.50 7.48
N ILE A 50 -4.70 -11.54 7.25
CA ILE A 50 -4.56 -12.18 5.94
C ILE A 50 -5.57 -13.35 5.85
N ASP A 51 -6.40 -13.34 4.82
CA ASP A 51 -7.38 -14.39 4.52
C ASP A 51 -7.23 -14.83 3.06
N GLY A 52 -6.50 -15.94 2.86
CA GLY A 52 -6.10 -16.42 1.55
C GLY A 52 -5.35 -15.36 0.76
N ARG A 53 -5.98 -14.82 -0.29
CA ARG A 53 -5.40 -13.77 -1.15
C ARG A 53 -5.84 -12.34 -0.79
N LYS A 54 -6.66 -12.18 0.25
CA LYS A 54 -7.16 -10.87 0.70
C LYS A 54 -6.49 -10.45 1.99
N VAL A 55 -6.24 -9.15 2.13
CA VAL A 55 -5.77 -8.55 3.38
C VAL A 55 -6.86 -7.62 3.89
N TRP A 56 -7.22 -7.78 5.16
CA TRP A 56 -8.15 -6.93 5.88
C TRP A 56 -7.38 -6.07 6.87
N ARG A 57 -7.67 -4.77 6.90
CA ARG A 57 -7.19 -3.91 7.99
C ARG A 57 -8.04 -4.18 9.22
N ILE A 58 -7.40 -4.44 10.34
CA ILE A 58 -8.09 -4.60 11.62
C ILE A 58 -7.89 -3.33 12.44
N GLU A 59 -8.96 -2.90 13.11
CA GLU A 59 -8.87 -1.84 14.11
C GLU A 59 -8.57 -2.47 15.46
N ASP A 60 -7.88 -1.73 16.31
CA ASP A 60 -7.80 -2.10 17.73
C ASP A 60 -9.24 -2.04 18.27
N GLU A 61 -9.71 -3.10 18.94
CA GLU A 61 -10.96 -3.06 19.68
C GLU A 61 -10.87 -1.86 20.62
N LYS A 62 -11.51 -0.74 20.24
CA LYS A 62 -11.60 0.41 21.11
C LYS A 62 -12.22 -0.09 22.40
N SER A 63 -11.50 0.14 23.48
CA SER A 63 -11.98 0.23 24.84
C SER A 63 -13.42 0.75 24.83
N VAL A 64 -14.37 -0.18 24.87
CA VAL A 64 -15.74 0.12 25.23
C VAL A 64 -15.64 0.37 26.73
N ASN A 65 -15.59 1.65 27.09
CA ASN A 65 -15.84 2.10 28.44
C ASN A 65 -17.22 2.76 28.46
#